data_AF-A0A497Z5N6-F1
#
_entry.id   AF-A0A497Z5N6-F1
#
_cell.length_a   1.000
_cell.length_b   1.000
_cell.length_c   1.000
_cell.angle_alpha   90.00
_cell.angle_beta   90.00
_cell.angle_gamma   90.00
#
_symmetry.space_group_name_H-M   'P 1'
#
loop_
_entity.id
_entity.type
_entity.pdbx_description
1 polymer ?
#
loop_
_entity_poly.entity_id
_entity_poly.type
_entity_poly.pdbx_seq_one_letter_code
_entity_poly.pdbx_strand_id
1 'polypeptide(L)'
;MMQTVEIPIWLFVLIVLFATVTFASHFLFPSVRWFFRRRLERAVARLNKRLQRPIQPFKLAGRHDMIQRLIYDPQVSKAVQKHAKEEGVPDAVASEQAQRYAREIAPSFSTVAYFSIAIRFARMLSNAFYKVQLGYEDKSALDNIDPEATVVYVMNHRSNMDYVLVTYLAADHSTLSYAVGEWARVWPLSRLIRAMGAYFIRRKSGSDLYRQVLASYVRHATEAGVTQAMFPEGGLSLTGKLGRPKLGLLKYIIDGVDPKGRDVVFVPVALNYDRVLEDTVLTAAAQDSERRFRARIGVITRWTLKQIWRRLVGRYKKFGIASVQYATPISLKEFRASHERDLTTDLARELMRRIGAAIPFVPVPAACRLLQDEGQMSEEDLKSRLLEMGGKAVANGEGEAIDDAINQLVERRILRRESGVLRPTGERTELLAYYAAASEPVNRAGHDAVAESNSATAGS
;
A
#
# COMPACT_ATOMS: atom_id res chain seq x y z
N MET A 1 -49.65 32.46 39.62
CA MET A 1 -48.51 31.70 39.06
C MET A 1 -47.20 31.82 39.86
N MET A 2 -47.19 32.46 41.04
CA MET A 2 -46.00 32.55 41.92
C MET A 2 -46.18 31.72 43.22
N GLN A 3 -46.91 30.60 43.16
CA GLN A 3 -47.01 29.68 44.30
C GLN A 3 -45.73 28.84 44.38
N THR A 4 -45.17 28.73 45.59
CA THR A 4 -44.01 27.89 45.87
C THR A 4 -44.44 26.43 45.95
N VAL A 5 -43.74 25.56 45.22
CA VAL A 5 -43.92 24.11 45.28
C VAL A 5 -42.71 23.52 45.98
N GLU A 6 -42.94 22.83 47.10
CA GLU A 6 -41.88 22.12 47.82
C GLU A 6 -41.59 20.78 47.15
N ILE A 7 -40.33 20.57 46.76
CA ILE A 7 -39.87 19.31 46.15
C ILE A 7 -38.66 18.77 46.91
N PRO A 8 -38.54 17.44 47.09
CA PRO A 8 -37.34 16.84 47.66
C PRO A 8 -36.09 17.17 46.85
N ILE A 9 -34.98 17.49 47.53
CA ILE A 9 -33.71 17.91 46.89
C ILE A 9 -33.21 16.87 45.87
N TRP A 10 -33.33 15.57 46.18
CA TRP A 10 -32.90 14.50 45.28
C TRP A 10 -33.68 14.51 43.95
N LEU A 11 -34.98 14.83 44.01
CA LEU A 11 -35.85 14.89 42.82
C LEU A 11 -35.50 16.13 41.99
N PHE A 12 -35.25 17.26 42.64
CA PHE A 12 -34.77 18.47 41.97
C PHE A 12 -33.44 18.22 41.22
N VAL A 13 -32.47 17.58 41.87
CA VAL A 13 -31.18 17.22 41.25
C VAL A 13 -31.40 16.33 40.02
N LEU A 14 -32.28 15.34 40.13
CA LEU A 14 -32.59 14.44 39.02
C LEU A 14 -33.25 15.17 37.84
N ILE A 15 -34.20 16.09 38.11
CA ILE A 15 -34.82 16.94 37.10
C ILE A 15 -33.77 17.82 36.40
N VAL A 16 -32.89 18.47 37.17
CA VAL A 16 -31.81 19.30 36.60
C VAL A 16 -30.84 18.47 35.77
N LEU A 17 -30.49 17.26 36.21
CA LEU A 17 -29.64 16.35 35.45
C LEU A 17 -30.28 15.98 34.10
N PHE A 18 -31.54 15.54 34.10
CA PHE A 18 -32.25 15.20 32.86
C PHE A 18 -32.42 16.41 31.94
N ALA A 19 -32.75 17.58 32.49
CA ALA A 19 -32.85 18.82 31.72
C ALA A 19 -31.49 19.19 31.10
N THR A 20 -30.39 19.03 31.84
CA THR A 20 -29.03 19.31 31.36
C THR A 20 -28.62 18.32 30.26
N VAL A 21 -28.85 17.03 30.45
CA VAL A 21 -28.57 16.00 29.44
C VAL A 21 -29.42 16.21 28.18
N THR A 22 -30.69 16.57 28.34
CA THR A 22 -31.61 16.84 27.23
C THR A 22 -31.18 18.10 26.47
N PHE A 23 -30.87 19.18 27.18
CA PHE A 23 -30.35 20.41 26.58
C PHE A 23 -29.02 20.17 25.85
N ALA A 24 -28.09 19.45 26.50
CA ALA A 24 -26.82 19.10 25.90
C ALA A 24 -26.99 18.27 24.63
N SER A 25 -27.88 17.26 24.64
CA SER A 25 -28.10 16.35 23.52
C SER A 25 -28.86 16.96 22.34
N HIS A 26 -29.83 17.85 22.59
CA HIS A 26 -30.71 18.40 21.57
C HIS A 26 -30.31 19.79 21.07
N PHE A 27 -29.60 20.58 21.88
CA PHE A 27 -29.24 21.96 21.52
C PHE A 27 -27.73 22.16 21.41
N LEU A 28 -26.95 21.77 22.43
CA LEU A 28 -25.51 22.00 22.46
C LEU A 28 -24.76 21.11 21.46
N PHE A 29 -24.88 19.78 21.59
CA PHE A 29 -24.14 18.84 20.76
C PHE A 29 -24.48 18.93 19.27
N PRO A 30 -25.73 19.13 18.83
CA PRO A 30 -26.03 19.31 17.41
C PRO A 30 -25.37 20.58 16.84
N SER A 31 -25.42 21.69 17.57
CA SER A 31 -24.79 22.96 17.17
C SER A 31 -23.27 22.85 17.11
N VAL A 32 -22.67 22.22 18.11
CA VAL A 32 -21.22 21.95 18.17
C VAL A 32 -20.79 21.02 17.02
N ARG A 33 -21.53 19.93 16.78
CA ARG A 33 -21.30 19.02 15.65
C ARG A 33 -21.38 19.74 14.32
N TRP A 34 -22.39 20.58 14.12
CA TRP A 34 -22.54 21.38 12.90
C TRP A 34 -21.36 22.34 12.72
N PHE A 35 -20.92 23.04 13.78
CA PHE A 35 -19.79 23.96 13.73
C PHE A 35 -18.50 23.23 13.30
N PHE A 36 -18.19 22.10 13.93
CA PHE A 36 -17.02 21.30 13.56
C PHE A 36 -17.14 20.69 12.15
N ARG A 37 -18.33 20.19 11.77
CA ARG A 37 -18.60 19.68 10.43
C ARG A 37 -18.36 20.75 9.37
N ARG A 38 -18.91 21.95 9.54
CA ARG A 38 -18.74 23.05 8.59
C ARG A 38 -17.28 23.51 8.50
N ARG A 39 -16.55 23.51 9.62
CA ARG A 39 -15.11 23.79 9.65
C ARG A 39 -14.31 22.72 8.91
N LEU A 40 -14.66 21.44 9.07
CA LEU A 40 -14.06 20.32 8.36
C LEU A 40 -14.35 20.41 6.85
N GLU A 41 -15.59 20.63 6.45
CA GLU A 41 -15.99 20.79 5.04
C GLU A 41 -15.19 21.91 4.35
N ARG A 42 -15.02 23.08 5.01
CA ARG A 42 -14.16 24.16 4.49
C ARG A 42 -12.68 23.77 4.43
N ALA A 43 -12.19 22.98 5.37
CA ALA A 43 -10.81 22.50 5.34
C ALA A 43 -10.59 21.51 4.19
N VAL A 44 -11.53 20.59 3.97
CA VAL A 44 -11.54 19.65 2.84
C VAL A 44 -11.61 20.41 1.52
N ALA A 45 -12.51 21.40 1.39
CA ALA A 45 -12.64 22.21 0.18
C ALA A 45 -11.34 22.97 -0.16
N ARG A 46 -10.67 23.55 0.85
CA ARG A 46 -9.35 24.19 0.64
C ARG A 46 -8.26 23.21 0.25
N LEU A 47 -8.32 21.99 0.79
CA LEU A 47 -7.37 20.94 0.48
C LEU A 47 -7.57 20.40 -0.95
N ASN A 48 -8.82 20.17 -1.36
CA ASN A 48 -9.15 19.74 -2.72
C ASN A 48 -8.62 20.70 -3.79
N LYS A 49 -8.51 22.01 -3.49
CA LYS A 49 -7.90 23.00 -4.40
C LYS A 49 -6.39 22.81 -4.64
N ARG A 50 -5.70 22.07 -3.76
CA ARG A 50 -4.25 21.82 -3.85
C ARG A 50 -3.92 20.45 -4.44
N LEU A 51 -4.88 19.53 -4.42
CA LEU A 51 -4.69 18.20 -4.96
C LEU A 51 -4.93 18.23 -6.46
N GLN A 52 -4.06 17.59 -7.23
CA GLN A 52 -4.32 17.36 -8.65
C GLN A 52 -5.63 16.57 -8.84
N ARG A 53 -5.92 15.63 -7.92
CA ARG A 53 -7.18 14.88 -7.89
C ARG A 53 -7.94 15.11 -6.59
N PRO A 54 -9.13 15.72 -6.63
CA PRO A 54 -9.90 16.02 -5.42
C PRO A 54 -10.33 14.74 -4.70
N ILE A 55 -10.54 14.85 -3.38
CA ILE A 55 -11.04 13.72 -2.59
C ILE A 55 -12.47 13.43 -3.01
N GLN A 56 -12.71 12.22 -3.47
CA GLN A 56 -14.03 11.78 -3.92
C GLN A 56 -15.04 11.76 -2.77
N PRO A 57 -16.30 12.19 -3.00
CA PRO A 57 -17.36 12.14 -1.99
C PRO A 57 -17.55 10.76 -1.38
N PHE A 58 -17.33 9.69 -2.15
CA PHE A 58 -17.39 8.31 -1.67
C PHE A 58 -16.44 8.04 -0.50
N LYS A 59 -15.22 8.60 -0.52
CA LYS A 59 -14.28 8.49 0.60
C LYS A 59 -14.69 9.32 1.82
N LEU A 60 -15.47 10.38 1.61
CA LEU A 60 -15.97 11.25 2.67
C LEU A 60 -17.28 10.74 3.28
N ALA A 61 -17.96 9.81 2.60
CA ALA A 61 -19.17 9.18 3.09
C ALA A 61 -18.90 8.50 4.44
N GLY A 62 -19.89 8.54 5.33
CA GLY A 62 -19.77 7.86 6.61
C GLY A 62 -19.53 6.37 6.37
N ARG A 63 -18.69 5.75 7.21
CA ARG A 63 -18.47 4.30 7.15
C ARG A 63 -19.77 3.51 7.20
N HIS A 64 -20.76 4.01 7.96
CA HIS A 64 -22.09 3.42 8.02
C HIS A 64 -22.77 3.43 6.64
N ASP A 65 -22.74 4.55 5.92
CA ASP A 65 -23.37 4.71 4.61
C ASP A 65 -22.72 3.78 3.58
N MET A 66 -21.39 3.65 3.61
CA MET A 66 -20.67 2.69 2.75
C MET A 66 -21.12 1.25 3.05
N ILE A 67 -21.24 0.89 4.33
CA ILE A 67 -21.70 -0.46 4.72
C ILE A 67 -23.13 -0.72 4.23
N GLN A 68 -24.05 0.24 4.39
CA GLN A 68 -25.42 0.09 3.90
C GLN A 68 -25.46 -0.07 2.38
N ARG A 69 -24.72 0.77 1.65
CA ARG A 69 -24.62 0.66 0.18
C ARG A 69 -24.12 -0.71 -0.28
N LEU A 70 -23.18 -1.31 0.45
CA LEU A 70 -22.68 -2.65 0.13
C LEU A 70 -23.71 -3.75 0.40
N ILE A 71 -24.42 -3.69 1.53
CA ILE A 71 -25.36 -4.73 1.93
C ILE A 71 -26.59 -4.75 1.00
N TYR A 72 -27.01 -3.57 0.54
CA TYR A 72 -28.11 -3.44 -0.41
C TYR A 72 -27.67 -3.51 -1.88
N ASP A 73 -26.39 -3.80 -2.16
CA ASP A 73 -25.96 -4.04 -3.53
C ASP A 73 -26.64 -5.30 -4.09
N PRO A 74 -27.20 -5.25 -5.32
CA PRO A 74 -27.88 -6.41 -5.91
C PRO A 74 -26.99 -7.65 -6.03
N GLN A 75 -25.70 -7.51 -6.31
CA GLN A 75 -24.78 -8.64 -6.40
C GLN A 75 -24.51 -9.27 -5.03
N VAL A 76 -24.41 -8.44 -3.98
CA VAL A 76 -24.28 -8.94 -2.60
C VAL A 76 -25.57 -9.64 -2.18
N SER A 77 -26.73 -9.08 -2.49
CA SER A 77 -28.03 -9.70 -2.19
C SER A 77 -28.19 -11.07 -2.85
N LYS A 78 -27.80 -11.20 -4.13
CA LYS A 78 -27.76 -12.50 -4.83
C LYS A 78 -26.77 -13.47 -4.18
N ALA A 79 -25.59 -13.01 -3.79
CA ALA A 79 -24.59 -13.82 -3.11
C ALA A 79 -25.06 -14.31 -1.74
N VAL A 80 -25.81 -13.48 -0.99
CA VAL A 80 -26.44 -13.84 0.29
C VAL A 80 -27.42 -14.98 0.08
N GLN A 81 -28.33 -14.87 -0.89
CA GLN A 81 -29.32 -15.92 -1.18
C GLN A 81 -28.65 -17.23 -1.63
N LYS A 82 -27.60 -17.13 -2.47
CA LYS A 82 -26.83 -18.30 -2.91
C LYS A 82 -26.17 -18.99 -1.72
N HIS A 83 -25.49 -18.23 -0.86
CA HIS A 83 -24.82 -18.75 0.32
C HIS A 83 -25.80 -19.37 1.34
N ALA A 84 -26.95 -18.72 1.55
CA ALA A 84 -28.01 -19.25 2.41
C ALA A 84 -28.50 -20.62 1.95
N LYS A 85 -28.69 -20.80 0.64
CA LYS A 85 -29.08 -22.08 0.03
C LYS A 85 -27.99 -23.14 0.13
N GLU A 86 -26.74 -22.78 -0.16
CA GLU A 86 -25.61 -23.73 -0.17
C GLU A 86 -25.27 -24.24 1.24
N GLU A 87 -25.33 -23.37 2.25
CA GLU A 87 -25.01 -23.73 3.64
C GLU A 87 -26.25 -24.18 4.45
N GLY A 88 -27.45 -24.11 3.87
CA GLY A 88 -28.70 -24.46 4.55
C GLY A 88 -29.05 -23.55 5.73
N VAL A 89 -28.60 -22.29 5.71
CA VAL A 89 -28.86 -21.29 6.77
C VAL A 89 -29.97 -20.32 6.37
N PRO A 90 -30.71 -19.73 7.33
CA PRO A 90 -31.70 -18.69 7.01
C PRO A 90 -31.05 -17.46 6.35
N ASP A 91 -31.78 -16.82 5.42
CA ASP A 91 -31.33 -15.61 4.72
C ASP A 91 -30.87 -14.49 5.68
N ALA A 92 -31.54 -14.36 6.83
CA ALA A 92 -31.18 -13.39 7.87
C ALA A 92 -29.76 -13.63 8.43
N VAL A 93 -29.35 -14.90 8.59
CA VAL A 93 -28.02 -15.27 9.09
C VAL A 93 -26.95 -14.98 8.04
N ALA A 94 -27.21 -15.33 6.78
CA ALA A 94 -26.32 -15.02 5.67
C ALA A 94 -26.18 -13.50 5.45
N SER A 95 -27.27 -12.74 5.61
CA SER A 95 -27.26 -11.28 5.55
C SER A 95 -26.44 -10.66 6.69
N GLU A 96 -26.57 -11.18 7.91
CA GLU A 96 -25.75 -10.74 9.04
C GLU A 96 -24.25 -11.04 8.80
N GLN A 97 -23.93 -12.20 8.22
CA GLN A 97 -22.58 -12.55 7.80
C GLN A 97 -22.03 -11.56 6.75
N ALA A 98 -22.83 -11.21 5.73
CA ALA A 98 -22.46 -10.21 4.74
C ALA A 98 -22.22 -8.83 5.38
N GLN A 99 -23.04 -8.44 6.36
CA GLN A 99 -22.85 -7.21 7.11
C GLN A 99 -21.56 -7.22 7.94
N ARG A 100 -21.18 -8.36 8.54
CA ARG A 100 -19.88 -8.52 9.19
C ARG A 100 -18.72 -8.35 8.21
N TYR A 101 -18.82 -8.94 7.02
CA TYR A 101 -17.81 -8.77 5.97
C TYR A 101 -17.73 -7.32 5.46
N ALA A 102 -18.85 -6.67 5.24
CA ALA A 102 -18.90 -5.26 4.84
C ALA A 102 -18.25 -4.35 5.89
N ARG A 103 -18.50 -4.58 7.20
CA ARG A 103 -17.81 -3.88 8.29
C ARG A 103 -16.31 -4.13 8.26
N GLU A 104 -15.87 -5.35 7.97
CA GLU A 104 -14.46 -5.68 7.91
C GLU A 104 -13.73 -4.95 6.77
N ILE A 105 -14.38 -4.87 5.60
CA ILE A 105 -13.83 -4.28 4.37
C ILE A 105 -13.91 -2.76 4.40
N ALA A 106 -15.08 -2.18 4.70
CA ALA A 106 -15.32 -0.75 4.59
C ALA A 106 -14.39 0.07 5.51
N PRO A 107 -13.61 1.02 4.95
CA PRO A 107 -12.70 1.86 5.73
C PRO A 107 -13.44 2.93 6.52
N SER A 108 -12.73 3.60 7.42
CA SER A 108 -13.22 4.76 8.17
C SER A 108 -12.32 5.95 7.89
N PHE A 109 -12.31 6.43 6.65
CA PHE A 109 -11.40 7.47 6.19
C PHE A 109 -11.57 8.76 7.01
N SER A 110 -10.43 9.34 7.40
CA SER A 110 -10.40 10.61 8.10
C SER A 110 -9.38 11.53 7.42
N THR A 111 -9.88 12.61 6.81
CA THR A 111 -9.03 13.60 6.13
C THR A 111 -7.97 14.20 7.05
N VAL A 112 -8.32 14.49 8.31
CA VAL A 112 -7.36 15.04 9.29
C VAL A 112 -6.24 14.04 9.57
N ALA A 113 -6.60 12.79 9.91
CA ALA A 113 -5.63 11.72 10.13
C ALA A 113 -4.70 11.51 8.92
N TYR A 114 -5.25 11.47 7.70
CA TYR A 114 -4.45 11.29 6.49
C TYR A 114 -3.50 12.47 6.25
N PHE A 115 -4.04 13.69 6.10
CA PHE A 115 -3.24 14.83 5.64
C PHE A 115 -2.39 15.48 6.73
N SER A 116 -2.85 15.48 7.98
CA SER A 116 -2.14 16.19 9.06
C SER A 116 -1.17 15.30 9.82
N ILE A 117 -1.42 13.99 9.87
CA ILE A 117 -0.64 13.04 10.68
C ILE A 117 0.10 12.07 9.77
N ALA A 118 -0.62 11.31 8.93
CA ALA A 118 -0.02 10.23 8.15
C ALA A 118 1.02 10.74 7.15
N ILE A 119 0.73 11.78 6.37
CA ILE A 119 1.70 12.34 5.41
C ILE A 119 2.96 12.86 6.13
N ARG A 120 2.80 13.57 7.25
CA ARG A 120 3.94 14.10 8.02
C ARG A 120 4.79 12.97 8.59
N PHE A 121 4.14 11.97 9.19
CA PHE A 121 4.81 10.80 9.73
C PHE A 121 5.50 10.00 8.62
N ALA A 122 4.84 9.79 7.49
CA ALA A 122 5.40 9.09 6.34
C ALA A 122 6.62 9.80 5.78
N ARG A 123 6.56 11.11 5.59
CA ARG A 123 7.70 11.94 5.17
C ARG A 123 8.85 11.88 6.16
N MET A 124 8.56 12.04 7.46
CA MET A 124 9.56 11.95 8.52
C MET A 124 10.24 10.58 8.54
N LEU A 125 9.46 9.49 8.50
CA LEU A 125 9.98 8.13 8.57
C LEU A 125 10.79 7.78 7.32
N SER A 126 10.31 8.17 6.14
CA SER A 126 10.99 7.94 4.87
C SER A 126 12.35 8.65 4.83
N ASN A 127 12.39 9.92 5.17
CA ASN A 127 13.64 10.71 5.19
C ASN A 127 14.54 10.39 6.37
N ALA A 128 14.00 9.79 7.44
CA ALA A 128 14.79 9.24 8.53
C ALA A 128 15.59 8.03 8.06
N PHE A 129 14.95 7.07 7.39
CA PHE A 129 15.62 5.83 6.98
C PHE A 129 16.36 5.92 5.65
N TYR A 130 15.89 6.72 4.69
CA TYR A 130 16.36 6.67 3.32
C TYR A 130 16.64 8.07 2.74
N LYS A 131 17.48 8.10 1.70
CA LYS A 131 17.47 9.17 0.69
C LYS A 131 16.45 8.77 -0.37
N VAL A 132 15.27 9.38 -0.35
CA VAL A 132 14.20 9.05 -1.30
C VAL A 132 14.48 9.70 -2.65
N GLN A 133 14.44 8.90 -3.70
CA GLN A 133 14.57 9.35 -5.09
C GLN A 133 13.30 9.04 -5.86
N LEU A 134 12.93 9.95 -6.76
CA LEU A 134 11.72 9.86 -7.56
C LEU A 134 12.09 10.06 -9.02
N GLY A 135 11.68 9.12 -9.86
CA GLY A 135 11.87 9.19 -11.30
C GLY A 135 10.57 8.88 -12.05
N TYR A 136 10.54 9.31 -13.31
CA TYR A 136 9.40 9.19 -14.20
C TYR A 136 9.90 8.74 -15.58
N GLU A 137 9.32 7.70 -16.16
CA GLU A 137 9.62 7.30 -17.56
C GLU A 137 9.00 8.32 -18.52
N ASP A 138 7.73 8.64 -18.31
CA ASP A 138 7.00 9.66 -19.04
C ASP A 138 6.16 10.49 -18.07
N LYS A 139 6.75 11.62 -17.64
CA LYS A 139 6.06 12.55 -16.77
C LYS A 139 4.85 13.20 -17.47
N SER A 140 4.94 13.43 -18.78
CA SER A 140 3.86 14.06 -19.53
C SER A 140 2.63 13.16 -19.60
N ALA A 141 2.81 11.85 -19.81
CA ALA A 141 1.71 10.89 -19.79
C ALA A 141 1.01 10.83 -18.42
N LEU A 142 1.75 10.99 -17.32
CA LEU A 142 1.18 11.04 -15.96
C LEU A 142 0.42 12.33 -15.69
N ASP A 143 0.98 13.47 -16.08
CA ASP A 143 0.35 14.78 -15.92
C ASP A 143 -0.90 14.94 -16.82
N ASN A 144 -0.94 14.24 -17.97
CA ASN A 144 -2.05 14.24 -18.92
C ASN A 144 -3.15 13.20 -18.64
N ILE A 145 -3.06 12.41 -17.56
CA ILE A 145 -4.14 11.49 -17.20
C ILE A 145 -5.40 12.31 -16.91
N ASP A 146 -6.51 11.99 -17.58
CA ASP A 146 -7.81 12.62 -17.37
C ASP A 146 -8.12 12.80 -15.86
N PRO A 147 -8.39 14.03 -15.38
CA PRO A 147 -8.76 14.30 -13.99
C PRO A 147 -9.97 13.47 -13.51
N GLU A 148 -10.88 13.11 -14.42
CA GLU A 148 -12.06 12.29 -14.15
C GLU A 148 -11.80 10.78 -14.26
N ALA A 149 -10.61 10.34 -14.69
CA ALA A 149 -10.26 8.92 -14.66
C ALA A 149 -10.05 8.41 -13.22
N THR A 150 -10.37 7.13 -12.99
CA THR A 150 -9.98 6.43 -11.76
C THR A 150 -8.53 5.96 -11.90
N VAL A 151 -7.64 6.45 -11.05
CA VAL A 151 -6.23 6.04 -11.08
C VAL A 151 -5.98 4.88 -10.12
N VAL A 152 -5.31 3.84 -10.61
CA VAL A 152 -4.90 2.68 -9.83
C VAL A 152 -3.38 2.53 -9.91
N TYR A 153 -2.68 2.81 -8.81
CA TYR A 153 -1.24 2.56 -8.73
C TYR A 153 -0.98 1.07 -8.52
N VAL A 154 -0.18 0.47 -9.39
CA VAL A 154 0.17 -0.96 -9.34
C VAL A 154 1.67 -1.08 -9.16
N MET A 155 2.11 -1.77 -8.12
CA MET A 155 3.52 -1.70 -7.72
C MET A 155 4.07 -2.99 -7.15
N ASN A 156 5.37 -3.24 -7.35
CA ASN A 156 6.03 -4.36 -6.70
C ASN A 156 6.09 -4.18 -5.17
N HIS A 157 6.23 -5.28 -4.44
CA HIS A 157 6.23 -5.25 -2.97
C HIS A 157 7.50 -5.85 -2.37
N ARG A 158 8.37 -5.01 -1.82
CA ARG A 158 9.66 -5.41 -1.22
C ARG A 158 9.74 -5.15 0.27
N SER A 159 9.08 -4.11 0.77
CA SER A 159 9.13 -3.73 2.19
C SER A 159 7.76 -3.27 2.70
N ASN A 160 7.49 -3.38 4.00
CA ASN A 160 6.34 -2.66 4.56
C ASN A 160 6.53 -1.14 4.47
N MET A 161 7.77 -0.68 4.25
CA MET A 161 8.09 0.70 3.94
C MET A 161 7.46 1.18 2.62
N ASP A 162 7.08 0.28 1.70
CA ASP A 162 6.44 0.64 0.43
C ASP A 162 5.13 1.41 0.69
N TYR A 163 4.32 0.97 1.66
CA TYR A 163 3.10 1.68 2.07
C TYR A 163 3.38 3.11 2.56
N VAL A 164 4.50 3.30 3.25
CA VAL A 164 4.90 4.59 3.81
C VAL A 164 5.43 5.50 2.71
N LEU A 165 6.31 5.00 1.84
CA LEU A 165 6.84 5.76 0.71
C LEU A 165 5.72 6.20 -0.22
N VAL A 166 4.82 5.31 -0.60
CA VAL A 166 3.75 5.63 -1.53
C VAL A 166 2.79 6.66 -0.92
N THR A 167 2.52 6.58 0.39
CA THR A 167 1.72 7.62 1.09
C THR A 167 2.45 8.96 1.11
N TYR A 168 3.77 8.96 1.28
CA TYR A 168 4.59 10.17 1.19
C TYR A 168 4.58 10.76 -0.22
N LEU A 169 4.69 9.92 -1.25
CA LEU A 169 4.77 10.34 -2.66
C LEU A 169 3.42 10.78 -3.23
N ALA A 170 2.32 10.15 -2.80
CA ALA A 170 0.98 10.54 -3.23
C ALA A 170 0.46 11.81 -2.55
N ALA A 171 1.17 12.34 -1.55
CA ALA A 171 0.74 13.46 -0.71
C ALA A 171 0.29 14.70 -1.49
N ASP A 172 0.93 14.97 -2.64
CA ASP A 172 0.67 16.15 -3.46
C ASP A 172 -0.26 15.84 -4.67
N HIS A 173 -0.54 14.56 -4.95
CA HIS A 173 -1.30 14.12 -6.12
C HIS A 173 -2.72 13.67 -5.78
N SER A 174 -2.92 12.88 -4.72
CA SER A 174 -4.25 12.32 -4.38
C SER A 174 -4.31 11.66 -2.99
N THR A 175 -5.51 11.25 -2.55
CA THR A 175 -5.64 10.30 -1.42
C THR A 175 -5.64 8.87 -1.93
N LEU A 176 -4.81 8.00 -1.35
CA LEU A 176 -4.78 6.59 -1.75
C LEU A 176 -5.71 5.73 -0.91
N SER A 177 -6.31 4.71 -1.52
CA SER A 177 -7.00 3.62 -0.83
C SER A 177 -6.23 2.34 -1.11
N TYR A 178 -5.68 1.74 -0.06
CA TYR A 178 -4.84 0.55 -0.17
C TYR A 178 -5.59 -0.72 0.18
N ALA A 179 -5.31 -1.77 -0.57
CA ALA A 179 -5.55 -3.14 -0.13
C ALA A 179 -4.46 -3.56 0.88
N VAL A 180 -4.85 -3.91 2.11
CA VAL A 180 -3.93 -4.33 3.18
C VAL A 180 -4.26 -5.74 3.66
N GLY A 181 -3.23 -6.56 3.84
CA GLY A 181 -3.39 -7.93 4.34
C GLY A 181 -3.75 -8.01 5.83
N GLU A 182 -4.13 -9.21 6.27
CA GLU A 182 -4.58 -9.48 7.65
C GLU A 182 -3.53 -9.18 8.73
N TRP A 183 -2.23 -9.21 8.40
CA TRP A 183 -1.14 -8.98 9.35
C TRP A 183 -1.24 -7.63 10.06
N ALA A 184 -1.81 -6.61 9.39
CA ALA A 184 -1.90 -5.27 9.93
C ALA A 184 -3.16 -5.02 10.77
N ARG A 185 -3.94 -6.08 11.10
CA ARG A 185 -5.16 -6.00 11.92
C ARG A 185 -4.90 -5.85 13.43
N VAL A 186 -3.66 -5.64 13.85
CA VAL A 186 -3.28 -5.44 15.25
C VAL A 186 -3.60 -4.02 15.73
N TRP A 187 -4.10 -3.87 16.96
CA TRP A 187 -4.29 -2.56 17.58
C TRP A 187 -2.93 -2.00 18.08
N PRO A 188 -2.62 -0.70 17.92
CA PRO A 188 -3.44 0.39 17.36
C PRO A 188 -3.30 0.59 15.84
N LEU A 189 -2.38 -0.13 15.18
CA LEU A 189 -2.04 0.01 13.76
C LEU A 189 -3.27 -0.09 12.83
N SER A 190 -4.16 -1.03 13.12
CA SER A 190 -5.39 -1.24 12.33
C SER A 190 -6.31 -0.03 12.29
N ARG A 191 -6.40 0.78 13.37
CA ARG A 191 -7.20 2.02 13.38
C ARG A 191 -6.57 3.08 12.49
N LEU A 192 -5.24 3.22 12.55
CA LEU A 192 -4.52 4.17 11.70
C LEU A 192 -4.69 3.81 10.21
N ILE A 193 -4.54 2.53 9.86
CA ILE A 193 -4.70 2.04 8.48
C ILE A 193 -6.11 2.31 7.94
N ARG A 194 -7.16 2.03 8.72
CA ARG A 194 -8.54 2.36 8.31
C ARG A 194 -8.77 3.86 8.19
N ALA A 195 -8.18 4.65 9.07
CA ALA A 195 -8.24 6.11 9.02
C ALA A 195 -7.55 6.69 7.78
N MET A 196 -6.52 6.01 7.28
CA MET A 196 -5.85 6.34 6.02
C MET A 196 -6.65 5.92 4.77
N GLY A 197 -7.80 5.26 4.92
CA GLY A 197 -8.67 4.86 3.81
C GLY A 197 -8.30 3.50 3.19
N ALA A 198 -7.44 2.71 3.85
CA ALA A 198 -7.11 1.36 3.43
C ALA A 198 -8.16 0.35 3.91
N TYR A 199 -8.42 -0.66 3.08
CA TYR A 199 -9.36 -1.75 3.35
C TYR A 199 -8.60 -3.07 3.51
N PHE A 200 -9.13 -3.94 4.37
CA PHE A 200 -8.48 -5.21 4.70
C PHE A 200 -8.97 -6.34 3.80
N ILE A 201 -8.02 -7.11 3.25
CA ILE A 201 -8.29 -8.28 2.41
C ILE A 201 -7.83 -9.55 3.10
N ARG A 202 -8.69 -10.56 3.10
CA ARG A 202 -8.36 -11.93 3.48
C ARG A 202 -7.72 -12.68 2.31
N ARG A 203 -6.50 -13.22 2.51
CA ARG A 203 -5.79 -13.97 1.46
C ARG A 203 -6.39 -15.36 1.20
N LYS A 204 -7.02 -15.96 2.21
CA LYS A 204 -7.68 -17.27 2.15
C LYS A 204 -9.04 -17.18 2.86
N SER A 205 -10.00 -16.46 2.29
CA SER A 205 -11.32 -16.35 2.92
C SER A 205 -12.11 -17.66 2.91
N GLY A 206 -11.91 -18.50 1.89
CA GLY A 206 -12.69 -19.72 1.65
C GLY A 206 -14.18 -19.49 1.32
N SER A 207 -14.68 -18.25 1.50
CA SER A 207 -16.09 -17.87 1.37
C SER A 207 -16.33 -17.07 0.10
N ASP A 208 -17.24 -17.55 -0.74
CA ASP A 208 -17.76 -16.85 -1.91
C ASP A 208 -18.49 -15.57 -1.54
N LEU A 209 -19.27 -15.61 -0.45
CA LEU A 209 -19.96 -14.44 0.06
C LEU A 209 -18.98 -13.30 0.41
N TYR A 210 -17.87 -13.61 1.07
CA TYR A 210 -16.82 -12.61 1.34
C TYR A 210 -16.25 -12.02 0.04
N ARG A 211 -15.95 -12.87 -0.95
CA ARG A 211 -15.40 -12.43 -2.24
C ARG A 211 -16.36 -11.49 -2.96
N GLN A 212 -17.66 -11.77 -2.94
CA GLN A 212 -18.68 -10.93 -3.58
C GLN A 212 -18.87 -9.58 -2.89
N VAL A 213 -18.81 -9.53 -1.54
CA VAL A 213 -18.83 -8.27 -0.79
C VAL A 213 -17.58 -7.43 -1.11
N LEU A 214 -16.41 -8.06 -1.18
CA LEU A 214 -15.17 -7.38 -1.55
C LEU A 214 -15.19 -6.86 -2.99
N ALA A 215 -15.64 -7.68 -3.94
CA ALA A 215 -15.76 -7.30 -5.34
C ALA A 215 -16.69 -6.09 -5.51
N SER A 216 -17.83 -6.09 -4.81
CA SER A 216 -18.79 -4.97 -4.86
C SER A 216 -18.22 -3.69 -4.26
N TYR A 217 -17.43 -3.78 -3.18
CA TYR A 217 -16.72 -2.62 -2.64
C TYR A 217 -15.69 -2.04 -3.60
N VAL A 218 -14.87 -2.91 -4.23
CA VAL A 218 -13.86 -2.47 -5.21
C VAL A 218 -14.53 -1.83 -6.41
N ARG A 219 -15.66 -2.39 -6.90
CA ARG A 219 -16.47 -1.78 -7.95
C ARG A 219 -16.96 -0.38 -7.54
N HIS A 220 -17.66 -0.25 -6.42
CA HIS A 220 -18.18 1.06 -5.96
C HIS A 220 -17.06 2.10 -5.80
N ALA A 221 -15.91 1.70 -5.25
CA ALA A 221 -14.76 2.59 -5.11
C ALA A 221 -14.19 3.02 -6.48
N THR A 222 -14.13 2.09 -7.43
CA THR A 222 -13.62 2.33 -8.79
C THR A 222 -14.56 3.25 -9.57
N GLU A 223 -15.87 2.98 -9.58
CA GLU A 223 -16.89 3.83 -10.21
C GLU A 223 -16.91 5.24 -9.60
N ALA A 224 -16.74 5.33 -8.28
CA ALA A 224 -16.69 6.61 -7.58
C ALA A 224 -15.38 7.39 -7.78
N GLY A 225 -14.39 6.86 -8.50
CA GLY A 225 -13.17 7.63 -8.82
C GLY A 225 -12.11 7.61 -7.75
N VAL A 226 -12.24 6.70 -6.80
CA VAL A 226 -11.31 6.64 -5.68
C VAL A 226 -9.94 6.24 -6.23
N THR A 227 -8.93 7.07 -5.99
CA THR A 227 -7.55 6.66 -6.30
C THR A 227 -7.16 5.48 -5.41
N GLN A 228 -6.75 4.39 -6.05
CA GLN A 228 -6.43 3.11 -5.43
C GLN A 228 -4.95 2.79 -5.60
N ALA A 229 -4.44 1.95 -4.70
CA ALA A 229 -3.10 1.40 -4.81
C ALA A 229 -3.11 -0.09 -4.43
N MET A 230 -2.41 -0.91 -5.21
CA MET A 230 -2.35 -2.35 -5.01
C MET A 230 -0.96 -2.93 -5.29
N PHE A 231 -0.66 -4.01 -4.56
CA PHE A 231 0.51 -4.86 -4.77
C PHE A 231 0.03 -6.17 -5.41
N PRO A 232 0.19 -6.36 -6.73
CA PRO A 232 -0.35 -7.52 -7.42
C PRO A 232 0.28 -8.83 -6.93
N GLU A 233 1.51 -8.80 -6.41
CA GLU A 233 2.18 -9.99 -5.82
C GLU A 233 1.43 -10.55 -4.59
N GLY A 234 0.65 -9.72 -3.90
CA GLY A 234 -0.14 -10.10 -2.73
C GLY A 234 0.66 -10.31 -1.44
N GLY A 235 1.99 -10.25 -1.48
CA GLY A 235 2.91 -10.37 -0.34
C GLY A 235 4.28 -9.77 -0.63
N LEU A 236 5.11 -9.65 0.40
CA LEU A 236 6.49 -9.18 0.28
C LEU A 236 7.33 -10.20 -0.50
N SER A 237 8.22 -9.70 -1.35
CA SER A 237 9.20 -10.55 -2.04
C SER A 237 10.14 -11.20 -1.02
N LEU A 238 10.25 -12.53 -1.08
CA LEU A 238 11.15 -13.31 -0.22
C LEU A 238 12.53 -13.48 -0.84
N THR A 239 12.65 -13.25 -2.15
CA THR A 239 13.86 -13.55 -2.95
C THR A 239 14.40 -12.34 -3.69
N GLY A 240 13.83 -11.15 -3.49
CA GLY A 240 14.19 -9.91 -4.19
C GLY A 240 13.61 -9.80 -5.61
N LYS A 241 13.34 -10.94 -6.26
CA LYS A 241 12.66 -11.04 -7.56
C LYS A 241 11.23 -10.49 -7.51
N LEU A 242 10.76 -10.03 -8.66
CA LEU A 242 9.37 -9.69 -8.89
C LEU A 242 8.50 -10.97 -8.82
N GLY A 243 7.50 -10.98 -7.95
CA GLY A 243 6.59 -12.11 -7.78
C GLY A 243 5.58 -12.25 -8.92
N ARG A 244 4.81 -13.34 -8.90
CA ARG A 244 3.70 -13.56 -9.84
C ARG A 244 2.49 -12.71 -9.44
N PRO A 245 1.78 -12.07 -10.40
CA PRO A 245 0.60 -11.28 -10.08
C PRO A 245 -0.58 -12.18 -9.69
N LYS A 246 -1.34 -11.75 -8.68
CA LYS A 246 -2.65 -12.29 -8.29
C LYS A 246 -3.72 -11.51 -9.04
N LEU A 247 -4.54 -12.22 -9.81
CA LEU A 247 -5.52 -11.60 -10.72
C LEU A 247 -6.79 -11.10 -10.03
N GLY A 248 -7.10 -11.58 -8.82
CA GLY A 248 -8.42 -11.36 -8.19
C GLY A 248 -8.83 -9.90 -8.04
N LEU A 249 -7.97 -9.04 -7.47
CA LEU A 249 -8.30 -7.63 -7.29
C LEU A 249 -8.38 -6.89 -8.64
N LEU A 250 -7.49 -7.21 -9.57
CA LEU A 250 -7.49 -6.64 -10.91
C LEU A 250 -8.78 -6.98 -11.66
N LYS A 251 -9.23 -8.23 -11.54
CA LYS A 251 -10.51 -8.69 -12.09
C LYS A 251 -11.70 -7.89 -11.55
N TYR A 252 -11.75 -7.64 -10.24
CA TYR A 252 -12.84 -6.83 -9.65
C TYR A 252 -12.87 -5.39 -10.19
N ILE A 253 -11.71 -4.81 -10.48
CA ILE A 253 -11.60 -3.48 -11.09
C ILE A 253 -12.09 -3.54 -12.55
N ILE A 254 -11.61 -4.50 -13.34
CA ILE A 254 -11.94 -4.63 -14.77
C ILE A 254 -13.43 -4.92 -14.97
N ASP A 255 -13.97 -5.91 -14.25
CA ASP A 255 -15.35 -6.38 -14.37
C ASP A 255 -16.35 -5.32 -13.82
N GLY A 256 -15.89 -4.45 -12.91
CA GLY A 256 -16.71 -3.41 -12.31
C GLY A 256 -16.81 -2.11 -13.12
N VAL A 257 -16.15 -2.01 -14.28
CA VAL A 257 -16.08 -0.76 -15.06
C VAL A 257 -16.99 -0.85 -16.26
N ASP A 258 -17.97 0.06 -16.33
CA ASP A 258 -18.75 0.31 -17.54
C ASP A 258 -17.82 0.85 -18.64
N PRO A 259 -17.69 0.19 -19.80
CA PRO A 259 -16.89 0.68 -20.92
C PRO A 259 -17.26 2.10 -21.38
N LYS A 260 -18.52 2.53 -21.18
CA LYS A 260 -19.00 3.87 -21.52
C LYS A 260 -18.83 4.88 -20.39
N GLY A 261 -18.50 4.43 -19.18
CA GLY A 261 -18.30 5.24 -18.00
C GLY A 261 -16.93 5.92 -17.97
N ARG A 262 -16.47 6.27 -16.76
CA ARG A 262 -15.13 6.82 -16.55
C ARG A 262 -14.05 5.81 -16.92
N ASP A 263 -12.92 6.29 -17.42
CA ASP A 263 -11.77 5.40 -17.66
C ASP A 263 -11.09 5.00 -16.34
N VAL A 264 -10.41 3.84 -16.37
CA VAL A 264 -9.51 3.41 -15.30
C VAL A 264 -8.10 3.40 -15.85
N VAL A 265 -7.23 4.19 -15.24
CA VAL A 265 -5.83 4.30 -15.67
C VAL A 265 -4.94 3.64 -14.63
N PHE A 266 -4.24 2.59 -15.05
CA PHE A 266 -3.27 1.90 -14.22
C PHE A 266 -1.92 2.60 -14.36
N VAL A 267 -1.32 2.98 -13.22
CA VAL A 267 0.00 3.60 -13.17
C VAL A 267 0.96 2.58 -12.57
N PRO A 268 1.84 1.95 -13.38
CA PRO A 268 2.83 1.02 -12.87
C PRO A 268 3.93 1.79 -12.11
N VAL A 269 4.29 1.32 -10.93
CA VAL A 269 5.30 1.94 -10.06
C VAL A 269 6.31 0.90 -9.60
N ALA A 270 7.58 1.14 -9.88
CA ALA A 270 8.66 0.27 -9.46
C ALA A 270 9.41 0.86 -8.26
N LEU A 271 9.59 0.07 -7.21
CA LEU A 271 10.32 0.42 -6.00
C LEU A 271 11.58 -0.43 -5.86
N ASN A 272 12.69 0.22 -5.53
CA ASN A 272 13.95 -0.46 -5.20
C ASN A 272 14.66 0.22 -4.02
N TYR A 273 15.47 -0.55 -3.29
CA TYR A 273 16.11 -0.14 -2.05
C TYR A 273 17.55 -0.61 -2.00
N ASP A 274 18.44 0.23 -1.48
CA ASP A 274 19.76 -0.24 -1.07
C ASP A 274 19.65 -1.25 0.07
N ARG A 275 18.72 -0.99 1.00
CA ARG A 275 18.44 -1.92 2.09
C ARG A 275 16.98 -1.99 2.46
N VAL A 276 16.44 -3.20 2.42
CA VAL A 276 15.10 -3.51 2.90
C VAL A 276 15.14 -3.72 4.42
N LEU A 277 14.20 -3.13 5.16
CA LEU A 277 14.12 -3.22 6.63
C LEU A 277 13.98 -4.67 7.10
N GLU A 278 13.17 -5.43 6.39
CA GLU A 278 12.79 -6.79 6.72
C GLU A 278 13.69 -7.85 6.10
N ASP A 279 14.76 -7.48 5.38
CA ASP A 279 15.52 -8.40 4.52
C ASP A 279 15.93 -9.70 5.20
N THR A 280 16.44 -9.64 6.42
CA THR A 280 16.92 -10.79 7.18
C THR A 280 15.78 -11.71 7.61
N VAL A 281 14.60 -11.15 7.89
CA VAL A 281 13.41 -11.94 8.22
C VAL A 281 12.81 -12.54 6.94
N LEU A 282 12.83 -11.81 5.83
CA LEU A 282 12.32 -12.26 4.54
C LEU A 282 13.16 -13.42 3.97
N THR A 283 14.49 -13.28 3.96
CA THR A 283 15.37 -14.33 3.46
C THR A 283 15.36 -15.57 4.35
N ALA A 284 15.25 -15.42 5.67
CA ALA A 284 15.05 -16.54 6.58
C ALA A 284 13.71 -17.26 6.32
N ALA A 285 12.63 -16.51 6.09
CA ALA A 285 11.32 -17.08 5.76
C ALA A 285 11.30 -17.76 4.38
N ALA A 286 12.17 -17.37 3.45
CA ALA A 286 12.33 -18.03 2.16
C ALA A 286 12.87 -19.47 2.28
N GLN A 287 13.68 -19.72 3.33
CA GLN A 287 14.29 -21.01 3.63
C GLN A 287 13.38 -21.92 4.48
N ASP A 288 12.38 -21.35 5.14
CA ASP A 288 11.41 -22.10 5.95
C ASP A 288 10.26 -22.65 5.08
N SER A 289 10.04 -23.95 5.15
CA SER A 289 8.96 -24.67 4.44
C SER A 289 7.55 -24.11 4.72
N GLU A 290 7.31 -23.53 5.90
CA GLU A 290 6.00 -22.96 6.23
C GLU A 290 5.83 -21.51 5.71
N ARG A 291 6.92 -20.85 5.26
CA ARG A 291 6.94 -19.43 4.82
C ARG A 291 6.21 -18.47 5.79
N ARG A 292 6.27 -18.74 7.10
CA ARG A 292 5.57 -17.94 8.13
C ARG A 292 6.45 -16.81 8.64
N PHE A 293 5.91 -15.58 8.62
CA PHE A 293 6.58 -14.39 9.14
C PHE A 293 6.57 -14.40 10.68
N ARG A 294 7.56 -15.05 11.31
CA ARG A 294 7.73 -15.08 12.77
C ARG A 294 8.54 -13.89 13.27
N ALA A 295 8.03 -12.68 13.09
CA ALA A 295 8.66 -11.52 13.71
C ALA A 295 8.29 -11.47 15.21
N ARG A 296 9.24 -11.87 16.07
CA ARG A 296 9.08 -11.72 17.53
C ARG A 296 9.07 -10.22 17.87
N ILE A 297 7.96 -9.72 18.44
CA ILE A 297 7.78 -8.31 18.82
C ILE A 297 8.99 -7.79 19.61
N GLY A 298 9.56 -8.60 20.52
CA GLY A 298 10.75 -8.22 21.30
C GLY A 298 12.02 -7.96 20.46
N VAL A 299 12.20 -8.62 19.31
CA VAL A 299 13.33 -8.39 18.40
C VAL A 299 13.16 -7.04 17.67
N ILE A 300 11.94 -6.75 17.21
CA ILE A 300 11.61 -5.46 16.59
C ILE A 300 11.82 -4.33 17.61
N THR A 301 11.28 -4.46 18.82
CA THR A 301 11.41 -3.43 19.87
C THR A 301 12.87 -3.15 20.22
N ARG A 302 13.68 -4.19 20.43
CA ARG A 302 15.12 -4.04 20.72
C ARG A 302 15.87 -3.37 19.56
N TRP A 303 15.54 -3.77 18.33
CA TRP A 303 16.13 -3.15 17.13
C TRP A 303 15.74 -1.67 17.02
N THR A 304 14.47 -1.32 17.20
CA THR A 304 13.99 0.07 17.18
C THR A 304 14.65 0.92 18.25
N LEU A 305 14.74 0.42 19.49
CA LEU A 305 15.44 1.10 20.59
C LEU A 305 16.93 1.32 20.26
N LYS A 306 17.59 0.33 19.66
CA LYS A 306 18.99 0.46 19.22
C LYS A 306 19.14 1.51 18.12
N GLN A 307 18.19 1.64 17.20
CA GLN A 307 18.23 2.70 16.17
C GLN A 307 18.00 4.09 16.79
N ILE A 308 17.05 4.21 17.72
CA ILE A 308 16.81 5.47 18.45
C ILE A 308 18.07 5.86 19.23
N TRP A 309 18.68 4.91 19.95
CA TRP A 309 19.92 5.15 20.67
C TRP A 309 21.07 5.58 19.75
N ARG A 310 21.27 4.89 18.62
CA ARG A 310 22.28 5.29 17.62
C ARG A 310 22.03 6.70 17.08
N ARG A 311 20.77 7.10 16.94
CA ARG A 311 20.39 8.45 16.53
C ARG A 311 20.70 9.48 17.61
N LEU A 312 20.41 9.19 18.87
CA LEU A 312 20.73 10.06 20.01
C LEU A 312 22.25 10.23 20.19
N VAL A 313 23.03 9.19 19.94
CA VAL A 313 24.51 9.20 20.05
C VAL A 313 25.19 9.64 18.73
N GLY A 314 24.44 10.13 17.74
CA GLY A 314 25.00 10.65 16.48
C GLY A 314 25.64 9.61 15.56
N ARG A 315 25.45 8.31 15.81
CA ARG A 315 25.99 7.18 15.03
C ARG A 315 24.96 6.55 14.09
N TYR A 316 23.91 7.28 13.75
CA TYR A 316 22.86 6.79 12.87
C TYR A 316 23.27 6.97 11.42
N LYS A 317 23.42 5.85 10.70
CA LYS A 317 23.55 5.83 9.25
C LYS A 317 22.21 5.49 8.62
N LYS A 318 21.85 6.20 7.55
CA LYS A 318 20.69 5.87 6.73
C LYS A 318 20.88 4.49 6.08
N PHE A 319 19.80 3.91 5.61
CA PHE A 319 19.77 2.63 4.92
C PHE A 319 20.05 2.75 3.42
N GLY A 320 20.66 3.86 3.01
CA GLY A 320 20.94 4.18 1.62
C GLY A 320 19.73 4.81 0.92
N ILE A 321 19.58 4.47 -0.35
CA ILE A 321 18.57 5.02 -1.23
C ILE A 321 17.32 4.15 -1.23
N ALA A 322 16.18 4.82 -1.28
CA ALA A 322 14.91 4.22 -1.69
C ALA A 322 14.46 4.95 -2.96
N SER A 323 14.45 4.26 -4.08
CA SER A 323 14.12 4.84 -5.36
C SER A 323 12.75 4.35 -5.84
N VAL A 324 11.95 5.28 -6.34
CA VAL A 324 10.62 5.02 -6.88
C VAL A 324 10.56 5.57 -8.30
N GLN A 325 10.21 4.69 -9.24
CA GLN A 325 10.09 5.02 -10.65
C GLN A 325 8.64 4.81 -11.10
N TYR A 326 8.03 5.83 -11.68
CA TYR A 326 6.73 5.69 -12.35
C TYR A 326 6.95 5.32 -13.82
N ALA A 327 6.30 4.23 -14.25
CA ALA A 327 6.30 3.80 -15.64
C ALA A 327 5.14 4.43 -16.42
N THR A 328 5.17 4.29 -17.75
CA THR A 328 4.09 4.78 -18.62
C THR A 328 2.73 4.21 -18.18
N PRO A 329 1.71 5.04 -17.95
CA PRO A 329 0.35 4.59 -17.61
C PRO A 329 -0.31 3.73 -18.68
N ILE A 330 -1.33 2.97 -18.29
CA ILE A 330 -2.17 2.14 -19.17
C ILE A 330 -3.64 2.54 -18.96
N SER A 331 -4.28 3.06 -20.00
CA SER A 331 -5.74 3.22 -20.03
C SER A 331 -6.42 1.86 -20.21
N LEU A 332 -7.40 1.54 -19.36
CA LEU A 332 -8.19 0.32 -19.49
C LEU A 332 -9.03 0.33 -20.76
N LYS A 333 -9.57 1.49 -21.16
CA LYS A 333 -10.33 1.62 -22.41
C LYS A 333 -9.47 1.31 -23.64
N GLU A 334 -8.28 1.92 -23.72
CA GLU A 334 -7.34 1.67 -24.83
C GLU A 334 -6.84 0.23 -24.82
N PHE A 335 -6.53 -0.32 -23.65
CA PHE A 335 -6.05 -1.70 -23.51
C PHE A 335 -7.14 -2.71 -23.91
N ARG A 336 -8.40 -2.45 -23.59
CA ARG A 336 -9.55 -3.29 -23.98
C ARG A 336 -9.78 -3.27 -25.50
N ALA A 337 -9.52 -2.16 -26.17
CA ALA A 337 -9.67 -2.07 -27.62
C ALA A 337 -8.65 -2.93 -28.39
N SER A 338 -7.56 -3.34 -27.76
CA SER A 338 -6.46 -4.09 -28.37
C SER A 338 -6.38 -5.57 -27.95
N HIS A 339 -7.22 -6.04 -27.01
CA HIS A 339 -7.15 -7.39 -26.44
C HIS A 339 -8.54 -8.00 -26.23
N GLU A 340 -8.83 -9.15 -26.85
CA GLU A 340 -10.19 -9.74 -26.87
C GLU A 340 -10.42 -10.97 -25.97
N ARG A 341 -9.39 -11.77 -25.64
CA ARG A 341 -9.60 -13.09 -25.01
C ARG A 341 -9.46 -13.11 -23.49
N ASP A 342 -8.32 -12.69 -22.94
CA ASP A 342 -8.07 -12.67 -21.50
C ASP A 342 -7.49 -11.33 -21.04
N LEU A 343 -8.36 -10.32 -21.06
CA LEU A 343 -8.02 -8.94 -20.70
C LEU A 343 -7.34 -8.83 -19.32
N THR A 344 -7.76 -9.65 -18.35
CA THR A 344 -7.23 -9.58 -16.98
C THR A 344 -5.80 -10.11 -16.93
N THR A 345 -5.54 -11.28 -17.51
CA THR A 345 -4.21 -11.87 -17.52
C THR A 345 -3.24 -11.05 -18.37
N ASP A 346 -3.69 -10.57 -19.53
CA ASP A 346 -2.85 -9.76 -20.42
C ASP A 346 -2.49 -8.43 -19.79
N LEU A 347 -3.45 -7.75 -19.15
CA LEU A 347 -3.18 -6.52 -18.41
C LEU A 347 -2.22 -6.78 -17.24
N ALA A 348 -2.43 -7.87 -16.48
CA ALA A 348 -1.53 -8.22 -15.40
C ALA A 348 -0.09 -8.47 -15.90
N ARG A 349 0.06 -9.18 -17.02
CA ARG A 349 1.37 -9.45 -17.63
C ARG A 349 2.04 -8.15 -18.06
N GLU A 350 1.31 -7.28 -18.75
CA GLU A 350 1.83 -5.99 -19.22
C GLU A 350 2.22 -5.07 -18.05
N LEU A 351 1.39 -5.01 -17.00
CA LEU A 351 1.71 -4.25 -15.78
C LEU A 351 3.00 -4.76 -15.13
N MET A 352 3.14 -6.08 -14.98
CA MET A 352 4.35 -6.67 -14.39
C MET A 352 5.58 -6.47 -15.26
N ARG A 353 5.43 -6.51 -16.60
CA ARG A 353 6.50 -6.21 -17.55
C ARG A 353 6.97 -4.76 -17.41
N ARG A 354 6.04 -3.79 -17.35
CA ARG A 354 6.37 -2.37 -17.15
C ARG A 354 7.02 -2.11 -15.80
N ILE A 355 6.49 -2.68 -14.71
CA ILE A 355 7.11 -2.58 -13.37
C ILE A 355 8.53 -3.17 -13.39
N GLY A 356 8.72 -4.33 -14.02
CA GLY A 356 10.01 -4.99 -14.13
C GLY A 356 11.04 -4.24 -14.96
N ALA A 357 10.62 -3.59 -16.04
CA ALA A 357 11.47 -2.73 -16.87
C ALA A 357 11.81 -1.41 -16.16
N ALA A 358 10.89 -0.89 -15.34
CA ALA A 358 11.06 0.37 -14.61
C ALA A 358 11.83 0.23 -13.29
N ILE A 359 12.32 -0.96 -12.91
CA ILE A 359 13.06 -1.15 -11.63
C ILE A 359 14.23 -0.17 -11.58
N PRO A 360 14.24 0.79 -10.64
CA PRO A 360 15.28 1.81 -10.63
C PRO A 360 16.61 1.24 -10.15
N PHE A 361 17.69 1.79 -10.69
CA PHE A 361 19.05 1.51 -10.23
C PHE A 361 19.23 1.97 -8.78
N VAL A 362 19.78 1.08 -7.93
CA VAL A 362 20.32 1.44 -6.62
C VAL A 362 21.64 0.67 -6.38
N PRO A 363 22.66 1.30 -5.75
CA PRO A 363 24.01 0.74 -5.68
C PRO A 363 24.13 -0.65 -5.04
N VAL A 364 23.44 -0.93 -3.93
CA VAL A 364 23.59 -2.22 -3.21
C VAL A 364 23.14 -3.42 -4.05
N PRO A 365 21.91 -3.48 -4.60
CA PRO A 365 21.49 -4.52 -5.53
C PRO A 365 22.44 -4.72 -6.71
N ALA A 366 22.89 -3.63 -7.33
CA ALA A 366 23.80 -3.70 -8.48
C ALA A 366 25.17 -4.27 -8.09
N ALA A 367 25.71 -3.86 -6.94
CA ALA A 367 26.98 -4.39 -6.44
C ALA A 367 26.90 -5.88 -6.11
N CYS A 368 25.80 -6.30 -5.46
CA CYS A 368 25.53 -7.71 -5.19
C CYS A 368 25.42 -8.53 -6.49
N ARG A 369 24.81 -7.97 -7.53
CA ARG A 369 24.67 -8.65 -8.84
C ARG A 369 26.03 -8.87 -9.50
N LEU A 370 26.86 -7.82 -9.60
CA LEU A 370 28.19 -7.91 -10.18
C LEU A 370 29.07 -8.94 -9.44
N LEU A 371 29.08 -8.90 -8.11
CA LEU A 371 29.89 -9.83 -7.31
C LEU A 371 29.32 -11.24 -7.24
N GLN A 372 28.02 -11.43 -7.48
CA GLN A 372 27.43 -12.76 -7.66
C GLN A 372 27.87 -13.40 -8.97
N ASP A 373 28.00 -12.61 -10.04
CA ASP A 373 28.39 -13.10 -11.37
C ASP A 373 29.91 -13.29 -11.49
N GLU A 374 30.71 -12.36 -10.96
CA GLU A 374 32.17 -12.34 -11.15
C GLU A 374 32.95 -12.89 -9.94
N GLY A 375 32.31 -13.06 -8.79
CA GLY A 375 32.89 -13.64 -7.57
C GLY A 375 33.79 -12.69 -6.78
N GLN A 376 34.73 -11.98 -7.41
CA GLN A 376 35.53 -10.94 -6.74
C GLN A 376 35.92 -9.84 -7.71
N MET A 377 36.11 -8.64 -7.19
CA MET A 377 36.44 -7.46 -8.00
C MET A 377 37.22 -6.44 -7.17
N SER A 378 38.08 -5.64 -7.79
CA SER A 378 38.68 -4.50 -7.10
C SER A 378 37.59 -3.48 -6.74
N GLU A 379 37.77 -2.77 -5.64
CA GLU A 379 36.79 -1.75 -5.21
C GLU A 379 36.67 -0.61 -6.23
N GLU A 380 37.76 -0.25 -6.91
CA GLU A 380 37.77 0.78 -7.96
C GLU A 380 37.00 0.34 -9.21
N ASP A 381 37.19 -0.90 -9.66
CA ASP A 381 36.45 -1.46 -10.79
C ASP A 381 34.96 -1.55 -10.48
N LEU A 382 34.61 -1.96 -9.25
CA LEU A 382 33.22 -2.05 -8.83
C LEU A 382 32.57 -0.66 -8.85
N LYS A 383 33.23 0.36 -8.28
CA LYS A 383 32.72 1.74 -8.30
C LYS A 383 32.53 2.25 -9.73
N SER A 384 33.50 2.00 -10.60
CA SER A 384 33.46 2.43 -12.00
C SER A 384 32.27 1.80 -12.74
N ARG A 385 32.06 0.48 -12.61
CA ARG A 385 30.92 -0.20 -13.22
C ARG A 385 29.58 0.26 -12.65
N LEU A 386 29.50 0.50 -11.34
CA LEU A 386 28.27 1.04 -10.72
C LEU A 386 27.95 2.44 -11.23
N LEU A 387 28.95 3.29 -11.47
CA LEU A 387 28.77 4.60 -12.09
C LEU A 387 28.23 4.49 -13.52
N GLU A 388 28.75 3.55 -14.31
CA GLU A 388 28.30 3.27 -15.68
C GLU A 388 26.87 2.73 -15.75
N MET A 389 26.49 1.84 -14.83
CA MET A 389 25.17 1.19 -14.78
C MET A 389 24.01 2.11 -14.36
N GLY A 390 24.29 3.36 -13.96
CA GLY A 390 23.27 4.31 -13.50
C GLY A 390 23.65 5.12 -12.28
N GLY A 391 24.81 4.85 -11.67
CA GLY A 391 25.30 5.58 -10.50
C GLY A 391 25.43 7.09 -10.73
N LYS A 392 25.66 7.55 -11.97
CA LYS A 392 25.71 8.98 -12.32
C LYS A 392 24.43 9.74 -11.95
N ALA A 393 23.25 9.15 -12.17
CA ALA A 393 21.97 9.76 -11.84
C ALA A 393 21.71 9.80 -10.32
N VAL A 394 22.31 8.87 -9.58
CA VAL A 394 22.12 8.68 -8.15
C VAL A 394 23.14 9.46 -7.31
N ALA A 395 24.33 9.70 -7.86
CA ALA A 395 25.49 10.21 -7.15
C ALA A 395 25.52 11.74 -6.97
N ASN A 396 24.67 12.52 -7.66
CA ASN A 396 24.78 14.00 -7.70
C ASN A 396 26.23 14.50 -7.91
N GLY A 397 27.08 13.70 -8.57
CA GLY A 397 28.48 14.03 -8.86
C GLY A 397 29.56 13.54 -7.88
N GLU A 398 29.24 12.99 -6.70
CA GLU A 398 30.27 12.79 -5.64
C GLU A 398 30.57 11.34 -5.22
N GLY A 399 29.92 10.32 -5.80
CA GLY A 399 30.26 8.90 -5.52
C GLY A 399 29.95 8.39 -4.10
N GLU A 400 29.66 9.29 -3.15
CA GLU A 400 29.41 9.00 -1.73
C GLU A 400 28.34 7.93 -1.51
N ALA A 401 27.27 7.94 -2.32
CA ALA A 401 26.21 6.92 -2.23
C ALA A 401 26.69 5.50 -2.58
N ILE A 402 27.63 5.37 -3.52
CA ILE A 402 28.23 4.08 -3.90
C ILE A 402 29.19 3.62 -2.79
N ASP A 403 30.00 4.53 -2.26
CA ASP A 403 30.88 4.24 -1.13
C ASP A 403 30.10 3.78 0.11
N ASP A 404 29.02 4.48 0.44
CA ASP A 404 28.12 4.12 1.53
C ASP A 404 27.50 2.74 1.32
N ALA A 405 27.09 2.42 0.09
CA ALA A 405 26.53 1.12 -0.26
C ALA A 405 27.56 -0.02 -0.08
N ILE A 406 28.77 0.15 -0.61
CA ILE A 406 29.86 -0.82 -0.46
C ILE A 406 30.21 -1.01 1.02
N ASN A 407 30.39 0.09 1.76
CA ASN A 407 30.67 0.05 3.18
C ASN A 407 29.55 -0.64 3.96
N GLN A 408 28.29 -0.41 3.59
CA GLN A 408 27.15 -1.08 4.20
C GLN A 408 27.18 -2.60 3.95
N LEU A 409 27.53 -3.04 2.74
CA LEU A 409 27.67 -4.47 2.41
C LEU A 409 28.77 -5.15 3.24
N VAL A 410 29.88 -4.45 3.46
CA VAL A 410 31.00 -4.94 4.31
C VAL A 410 30.62 -4.94 5.80
N GLU A 411 30.05 -3.85 6.33
CA GLU A 411 29.60 -3.76 7.73
C GLU A 411 28.57 -4.83 8.08
N ARG A 412 27.77 -5.25 7.09
CA ARG A 412 26.74 -6.28 7.22
C ARG A 412 27.26 -7.70 6.96
N ARG A 413 28.56 -7.86 6.70
CA ARG A 413 29.23 -9.15 6.41
C ARG A 413 28.66 -9.88 5.20
N ILE A 414 28.09 -9.15 4.24
CA ILE A 414 27.71 -9.71 2.94
C ILE A 414 28.96 -9.83 2.07
N LEU A 415 29.80 -8.78 2.11
CA LEU A 415 31.10 -8.73 1.46
C LEU A 415 32.22 -8.61 2.50
N ARG A 416 33.44 -8.99 2.13
CA ARG A 416 34.68 -8.66 2.84
C ARG A 416 35.60 -7.86 1.93
N ARG A 417 36.32 -6.92 2.54
CA ARG A 417 37.33 -6.08 1.90
C ARG A 417 38.71 -6.54 2.36
N GLU A 418 39.53 -6.98 1.42
CA GLU A 418 40.91 -7.43 1.67
C GLU A 418 41.82 -6.84 0.60
N SER A 419 42.82 -6.04 1.02
CA SER A 419 43.80 -5.43 0.09
C SER A 419 43.16 -4.67 -1.09
N GLY A 420 42.04 -3.98 -0.88
CA GLY A 420 41.31 -3.25 -1.94
C GLY A 420 40.42 -4.11 -2.84
N VAL A 421 40.36 -5.43 -2.61
CA VAL A 421 39.48 -6.36 -3.33
C VAL A 421 38.25 -6.69 -2.49
N LEU A 422 37.09 -6.70 -3.14
CA LEU A 422 35.81 -7.08 -2.57
C LEU A 422 35.42 -8.48 -3.04
N ARG A 423 35.03 -9.33 -2.09
CA ARG A 423 34.52 -10.67 -2.37
C ARG A 423 33.38 -11.05 -1.40
N PRO A 424 32.39 -11.86 -1.81
CA PRO A 424 31.40 -12.42 -0.90
C PRO A 424 32.06 -13.13 0.29
N THR A 425 31.49 -12.95 1.49
CA THR A 425 32.00 -13.60 2.70
C THR A 425 31.70 -15.10 2.73
N GLY A 426 30.59 -15.51 2.13
CA GLY A 426 29.98 -16.84 2.31
C GLY A 426 29.06 -16.96 3.54
N GLU A 427 29.06 -15.97 4.45
CA GLU A 427 28.24 -16.00 5.69
C GLU A 427 26.77 -15.64 5.45
N ARG A 428 26.50 -14.78 4.46
CA ARG A 428 25.18 -14.17 4.20
C ARG A 428 24.78 -14.30 2.74
N THR A 429 24.97 -15.50 2.18
CA THR A 429 24.71 -15.80 0.76
C THR A 429 23.25 -15.55 0.38
N GLU A 430 22.32 -15.74 1.32
CA GLU A 430 20.90 -15.47 1.14
C GLU A 430 20.61 -13.98 0.89
N LEU A 431 21.31 -13.08 1.57
CA LEU A 431 21.16 -11.64 1.37
C LEU A 431 21.84 -11.19 0.09
N LEU A 432 23.02 -11.72 -0.22
CA LEU A 432 23.70 -11.47 -1.51
C LEU A 432 22.76 -11.82 -2.67
N ALA A 433 22.19 -13.03 -2.66
CA ALA A 433 21.28 -13.51 -3.69
C ALA A 433 20.00 -12.67 -3.76
N TYR A 434 19.42 -12.30 -2.60
CA TYR A 434 18.24 -11.44 -2.53
C TYR A 434 18.48 -10.09 -3.21
N TYR A 435 19.57 -9.40 -2.85
CA TYR A 435 19.89 -8.09 -3.41
C TYR A 435 20.30 -8.16 -4.87
N ALA A 436 21.06 -9.18 -5.27
CA ALA A 436 21.41 -9.38 -6.68
C ALA A 436 20.17 -9.58 -7.57
N ALA A 437 19.24 -10.41 -7.12
CA ALA A 437 17.98 -10.66 -7.84
C ALA A 437 17.05 -9.43 -7.85
N ALA A 438 17.18 -8.54 -6.86
CA ALA A 438 16.47 -7.27 -6.82
C ALA A 438 16.93 -6.27 -7.89
N SER A 439 18.09 -6.49 -8.51
CA SER A 439 18.66 -5.67 -9.60
C SER A 439 18.29 -6.16 -11.01
N GLU A 440 17.56 -7.27 -11.13
CA GLU A 440 17.28 -7.91 -12.42
C GLU A 440 16.20 -7.12 -13.21
N PRO A 441 16.52 -6.53 -14.38
CA PRO A 441 15.48 -6.08 -15.30
C PRO A 441 14.80 -7.33 -15.87
N VAL A 442 13.47 -7.35 -15.94
CA VAL A 442 12.68 -8.53 -16.35
C VAL A 442 12.90 -8.96 -17.82
N ASN A 443 13.80 -8.31 -18.56
CA ASN A 443 14.01 -8.53 -20.00
C ASN A 443 15.02 -9.64 -20.38
N ARG A 444 15.20 -10.68 -19.56
CA ARG A 444 15.75 -11.95 -20.05
C ARG A 444 14.59 -12.81 -20.57
N ALA A 445 14.47 -12.87 -21.90
CA ALA A 445 13.56 -13.78 -22.60
C ALA A 445 13.66 -15.19 -21.99
N GLY A 446 12.55 -15.68 -21.40
CA GLY A 446 12.47 -17.04 -20.85
C GLY A 446 11.90 -17.17 -19.42
N HIS A 447 11.60 -16.08 -18.71
CA HIS A 447 10.95 -16.13 -17.39
C HIS A 447 9.66 -15.29 -17.35
N ASP A 448 8.72 -15.58 -18.26
CA ASP A 448 7.36 -15.08 -18.09
C ASP A 448 6.78 -15.71 -16.83
N ALA A 449 6.60 -14.87 -15.82
CA ALA A 449 5.93 -15.23 -14.57
C ALA A 449 4.47 -15.62 -14.88
N VAL A 450 4.25 -16.89 -15.21
CA VAL A 450 2.93 -17.45 -15.54
C VAL A 450 1.94 -17.08 -14.43
N ALA A 451 0.93 -16.29 -14.77
CA ALA A 451 -0.09 -15.82 -13.85
C ALA A 451 -0.84 -17.01 -13.23
N GLU A 452 -1.24 -16.88 -11.96
CA GLU A 452 -2.00 -17.93 -11.29
C GLU A 452 -3.48 -17.84 -11.71
N SER A 453 -3.95 -18.84 -12.45
CA SER A 453 -5.28 -18.90 -13.09
C SER A 453 -6.46 -19.06 -12.14
N ASN A 454 -6.24 -19.11 -10.81
CA ASN A 454 -7.31 -19.24 -9.83
C ASN A 454 -8.02 -17.91 -9.58
N SER A 455 -8.69 -17.40 -10.60
CA SER A 455 -9.77 -16.43 -10.46
C SER A 455 -11.09 -17.18 -10.55
N ALA A 456 -11.86 -17.18 -9.47
CA ALA A 456 -13.26 -17.61 -9.56
C ALA A 456 -14.00 -16.61 -10.44
N THR A 457 -14.71 -17.11 -11.43
CA THR A 457 -15.59 -16.33 -12.30
C THR A 457 -16.58 -15.55 -11.44
N ALA A 458 -16.53 -14.21 -11.53
CA ALA A 458 -17.68 -13.40 -11.11
C ALA A 458 -18.83 -13.84 -12.02
N GLY A 459 -19.87 -14.40 -11.41
CA GLY A 459 -20.98 -15.03 -12.13
C GLY A 459 -21.60 -14.09 -13.15
N SER A 460 -21.93 -14.67 -14.30
CA SER A 460 -22.77 -14.13 -15.37
C SER A 460 -24.11 -13.63 -14.84
#